data_AF-A0A838EY71-F1
#
_entry.id   AF-A0A838EY71-F1
#
_cell.length_a   1.000
_cell.length_b   1.000
_cell.length_c   1.000
_cell.angle_alpha   90.00
_cell.angle_beta   90.00
_cell.angle_gamma   90.00
#
_symmetry.space_group_name_H-M   'P 1'
#
loop_
_entity.id
_entity.type
_entity.pdbx_description
1 polymer ?
#
loop_
_entity_poly.entity_id
_entity_poly.type
_entity_poly.pdbx_seq_one_letter_code
_entity_poly.pdbx_strand_id
1 'polypeptide(L)'
;MKREVVFDSSAIYSTNNPDNQGDINKLFGFADCNSHHHTNSARFGWRWFNGQLEIHAYNYVKKVRQYQLLEVIQLNRPYAMSISATNDKYTFRIDDRQYNMPRGCSAAVTFKYLLYPYFGGDEKAPHDIVIELNKI
;
A
#
# COMPACT_ATOMS: atom_id res chain seq x y z
N MET A 1 7.82 0.15 -10.19
CA MET A 1 8.59 0.87 -9.14
C MET A 1 9.04 -0.14 -8.09
N LYS A 2 10.20 0.07 -7.46
CA LYS A 2 10.74 -0.78 -6.40
C LYS A 2 11.27 0.09 -5.26
N ARG A 3 11.09 -0.37 -4.03
CA ARG A 3 11.54 0.26 -2.79
C ARG A 3 12.00 -0.82 -1.82
N GLU A 4 12.96 -0.48 -0.97
CA GLU A 4 13.15 -1.18 0.29
C GLU A 4 12.33 -0.45 1.36
N VAL A 5 11.64 -1.22 2.20
CA VAL A 5 10.75 -0.69 3.24
C VAL A 5 11.15 -1.27 4.59
N VAL A 6 11.31 -0.41 5.60
CA VAL A 6 11.51 -0.81 7.00
C VAL A 6 10.47 -0.10 7.86
N PHE A 7 9.78 -0.87 8.69
CA PHE A 7 8.93 -0.34 9.76
C PHE A 7 9.63 -0.57 11.09
N ASP A 8 9.74 0.45 11.93
CA ASP A 8 10.19 0.30 13.31
C ASP A 8 9.01 0.12 14.28
N SER A 9 9.28 0.04 15.57
CA SER A 9 8.23 -0.15 16.59
C SER A 9 7.21 0.98 16.70
N SER A 10 7.46 2.16 16.11
CA SER A 10 6.46 3.23 16.03
C SER A 10 5.24 2.83 15.19
N ALA A 11 5.36 1.81 14.33
CA ALA A 11 4.24 1.28 13.56
C ALA A 11 3.21 0.51 14.41
N ILE A 12 3.50 0.23 15.69
CA ILE A 12 2.56 -0.34 16.65
C ILE A 12 1.67 0.80 17.16
N TYR A 13 0.36 0.74 16.88
CA TYR A 13 -0.58 1.77 17.31
C TYR A 13 -1.95 1.21 17.68
N SER A 14 -2.71 2.01 18.42
CA SER A 14 -4.14 1.81 18.65
C SER A 14 -4.90 3.06 18.21
N THR A 15 -5.97 2.89 17.44
CA THR A 15 -6.85 4.01 17.05
C THR A 15 -7.70 4.47 18.24
N ASN A 16 -8.21 5.72 18.21
CA ASN A 16 -9.09 6.17 19.29
C ASN A 16 -10.46 5.49 19.17
N ASN A 17 -10.97 5.31 17.95
CA ASN A 17 -12.11 4.45 17.70
C ASN A 17 -11.61 3.03 17.33
N PRO A 18 -11.90 2.00 18.14
CA PRO A 18 -11.49 0.62 17.84
C PRO A 18 -11.99 0.10 16.47
N ASP A 19 -13.13 0.59 15.98
CA ASP A 19 -13.68 0.20 14.68
C ASP A 19 -12.76 0.61 13.51
N ASN A 20 -11.96 1.67 13.70
CA ASN A 20 -11.02 2.16 12.70
C ASN A 20 -9.68 1.42 12.70
N GLN A 21 -9.43 0.51 13.65
CA GLN A 21 -8.19 -0.27 13.67
C GLN A 21 -8.03 -1.12 12.38
N GLY A 22 -9.16 -1.47 11.75
CA GLY A 22 -9.21 -2.19 10.49
C GLY A 22 -8.88 -1.33 9.26
N ASP A 23 -8.78 0.00 9.38
CA ASP A 23 -8.45 0.86 8.26
C ASP A 23 -7.04 0.60 7.73
N ILE A 24 -6.92 0.63 6.40
CA ILE A 24 -5.65 0.40 5.71
C ILE A 24 -4.99 1.76 5.47
N ASN A 25 -3.87 2.01 6.15
CA ASN A 25 -2.97 3.12 5.88
C ASN A 25 -2.27 2.93 4.53
N LYS A 26 -1.87 4.03 3.91
CA LYS A 26 -1.31 4.03 2.56
C LYS A 26 0.21 4.06 2.71
N LEU A 27 0.91 3.21 1.97
CA LEU A 27 2.37 3.14 1.96
C LEU A 27 2.93 3.88 0.74
N PHE A 28 3.14 3.20 -0.38
CA PHE A 28 3.57 3.86 -1.61
C PHE A 28 2.90 3.22 -2.82
N GLY A 29 2.86 3.97 -3.92
CA GLY A 29 2.38 3.46 -5.19
C GLY A 29 2.30 4.54 -6.26
N PHE A 30 1.34 4.41 -7.17
CA PHE A 30 1.14 5.37 -8.24
C PHE A 30 -0.34 5.49 -8.65
N ALA A 31 -0.68 6.67 -9.15
CA ALA A 31 -1.88 6.88 -9.95
C ALA A 31 -1.64 6.40 -11.38
N ASP A 32 -2.65 5.79 -12.00
CA ASP A 32 -2.53 5.16 -13.32
C ASP A 32 -3.66 5.62 -14.26
N CYS A 33 -3.53 5.23 -15.54
CA CYS A 33 -4.46 5.50 -16.62
C CYS A 33 -4.71 6.98 -16.85
N ASN A 34 -3.70 7.82 -16.58
CA ASN A 34 -3.80 9.28 -16.59
C ASN A 34 -4.98 9.85 -15.77
N SER A 35 -5.51 9.07 -14.82
CA SER A 35 -6.71 9.41 -14.06
C SER A 35 -6.36 9.86 -12.64
N HIS A 36 -7.35 10.35 -11.89
CA HIS A 36 -7.18 10.59 -10.45
C HIS A 36 -6.92 9.26 -9.72
N HIS A 37 -6.15 9.24 -8.64
CA HIS A 37 -5.79 8.00 -7.95
C HIS A 37 -7.00 7.27 -7.32
N HIS A 38 -8.08 7.98 -6.99
CA HIS A 38 -9.36 7.35 -6.61
C HIS A 38 -10.18 6.83 -7.80
N THR A 39 -9.70 6.99 -9.04
CA THR A 39 -10.26 6.36 -10.23
C THR A 39 -9.47 5.11 -10.58
N ASN A 40 -8.15 5.24 -10.81
CA ASN A 40 -7.24 4.11 -11.01
C ASN A 40 -5.91 4.36 -10.30
N SER A 41 -5.55 3.46 -9.39
CA SER A 41 -4.25 3.47 -8.72
C SER A 41 -3.91 2.09 -8.19
N ALA A 42 -2.63 1.88 -7.92
CA ALA A 42 -2.12 0.75 -7.18
C ALA A 42 -1.17 1.25 -6.09
N ARG A 43 -1.38 0.83 -4.86
CA ARG A 43 -0.56 1.15 -3.69
C ARG A 43 -0.38 -0.09 -2.83
N PHE A 44 0.76 -0.19 -2.17
CA PHE A 44 0.82 -0.96 -0.94
C PHE A 44 0.06 -0.18 0.13
N GLY A 45 -0.72 -0.91 0.92
CA GLY A 45 -1.28 -0.45 2.18
C GLY A 45 -0.66 -1.19 3.35
N TRP A 46 -0.81 -0.65 4.55
CA TRP A 46 -0.32 -1.26 5.77
C TRP A 46 -1.25 -0.96 6.95
N ARG A 47 -1.20 -1.78 8.00
CA ARG A 47 -1.85 -1.49 9.29
C ARG A 47 -1.23 -2.33 10.39
N TRP A 48 -1.31 -1.84 11.63
CA TRP A 48 -1.12 -2.68 12.80
C TRP A 48 -2.49 -3.25 13.19
N PHE A 49 -2.66 -4.55 13.17
CA PHE A 49 -3.96 -5.18 13.44
C PHE A 49 -3.75 -6.50 14.18
N ASN A 50 -4.50 -6.71 15.27
CA ASN A 50 -4.44 -7.92 16.09
C ASN A 50 -3.00 -8.36 16.47
N GLY A 51 -2.15 -7.39 16.82
CA GLY A 51 -0.77 -7.65 17.24
C GLY A 51 0.21 -7.95 16.09
N GLN A 52 -0.16 -7.62 14.85
CA GLN A 52 0.62 -7.93 13.65
C GLN A 52 0.73 -6.71 12.72
N LEU A 53 1.87 -6.57 12.05
CA LEU A 53 2.04 -5.60 10.98
C LEU A 53 1.65 -6.24 9.64
N GLU A 54 0.49 -5.86 9.13
CA GLU A 54 -0.05 -6.37 7.87
C GLU A 54 0.31 -5.46 6.70
N ILE A 55 0.64 -6.06 5.56
CA ILE A 55 0.84 -5.40 4.27
C ILE A 55 -0.25 -5.85 3.30
N HIS A 56 -0.87 -4.87 2.64
CA HIS A 56 -2.01 -5.06 1.74
C HIS A 56 -1.68 -4.57 0.33
N ALA A 57 -2.27 -5.21 -0.67
CA ALA A 57 -2.53 -4.54 -1.93
C ALA A 57 -3.73 -3.61 -1.73
N TYR A 58 -3.65 -2.40 -2.26
CA TYR A 58 -4.73 -1.42 -2.21
C TYR A 58 -4.82 -0.73 -3.58
N ASN A 59 -5.87 -0.99 -4.34
CA ASN A 59 -6.06 -0.45 -5.67
C ASN A 59 -7.46 0.18 -5.84
N TYR A 60 -7.52 1.16 -6.72
CA TYR A 60 -8.79 1.61 -7.30
C TYR A 60 -8.87 1.09 -8.74
N VAL A 61 -10.01 0.53 -9.10
CA VAL A 61 -10.31 -0.01 -10.42
C VAL A 61 -11.61 0.62 -10.87
N LYS A 62 -11.53 1.60 -11.78
CA LYS A 62 -12.71 2.35 -12.24
C LYS A 62 -13.55 2.91 -11.09
N LYS A 63 -12.88 3.54 -10.11
CA LYS A 63 -13.46 4.08 -8.84
C LYS A 63 -13.87 3.04 -7.79
N VAL A 64 -13.81 1.75 -8.09
CA VAL A 64 -14.07 0.70 -7.09
C VAL A 64 -12.79 0.44 -6.31
N ARG A 65 -12.84 0.67 -4.99
CA ARG A 65 -11.75 0.32 -4.08
C ARG A 65 -11.69 -1.19 -3.90
N GLN A 66 -10.50 -1.75 -4.06
CA GLN A 66 -10.20 -3.16 -3.80
C GLN A 66 -8.95 -3.25 -2.92
N TYR A 67 -8.89 -4.30 -2.10
CA TYR A 67 -7.73 -4.58 -1.27
C TYR A 67 -7.61 -6.07 -1.00
N GLN A 68 -6.39 -6.51 -0.68
CA GLN A 68 -6.08 -7.89 -0.33
C GLN A 68 -4.92 -7.90 0.66
N LEU A 69 -5.04 -8.64 1.75
CA LEU A 69 -3.90 -8.94 2.64
C LEU A 69 -2.87 -9.76 1.86
N LEU A 70 -1.63 -9.28 1.79
CA LEU A 70 -0.54 -9.95 1.09
C LEU A 70 0.36 -10.68 2.07
N GLU A 71 0.80 -9.98 3.12
CA GLU A 71 1.81 -10.48 4.06
C GLU A 71 1.59 -9.94 5.47
N VAL A 72 2.07 -10.71 6.45
CA VAL A 72 2.37 -10.22 7.79
C VAL A 72 3.88 -10.15 7.91
N ILE A 73 4.41 -8.96 8.17
CA ILE A 73 5.86 -8.71 8.18
C ILE A 73 6.38 -8.42 9.59
N GLN A 74 7.68 -8.59 9.77
CA GLN A 74 8.37 -8.29 11.01
C GLN A 74 8.81 -6.82 11.04
N LEU A 75 8.80 -6.23 12.24
CA LEU A 75 9.38 -4.91 12.49
C LEU A 75 10.92 -4.98 12.43
N ASN A 76 11.56 -3.85 12.14
CA ASN A 76 13.00 -3.66 12.05
C ASN A 76 13.71 -4.58 11.03
N ARG A 77 12.98 -5.06 10.02
CA ARG A 77 13.51 -5.86 8.92
C ARG A 77 13.26 -5.14 7.59
N PRO A 78 14.26 -5.06 6.69
CA PRO A 78 14.05 -4.55 5.34
C PRO A 78 13.31 -5.56 4.46
N TYR A 79 12.37 -5.05 3.68
CA TYR A 79 11.63 -5.81 2.67
C TYR A 79 11.72 -5.14 1.31
N ALA A 80 12.06 -5.91 0.28
CA ALA A 80 12.09 -5.41 -1.09
C ALA A 80 10.67 -5.46 -1.68
N MET A 81 10.04 -4.29 -1.82
CA MET A 81 8.66 -4.17 -2.29
C MET A 81 8.60 -3.52 -3.68
N SER A 82 7.80 -4.10 -4.60
CA SER A 82 7.61 -3.52 -5.92
C SER A 82 6.18 -3.61 -6.42
N ILE A 83 5.82 -2.64 -7.27
CA ILE A 83 4.57 -2.63 -8.03
C ILE A 83 4.92 -2.44 -9.50
N SER A 84 4.46 -3.35 -10.35
CA SER A 84 4.49 -3.23 -11.80
C SER A 84 3.07 -3.35 -12.37
N ALA A 85 2.84 -2.82 -13.57
CA ALA A 85 1.57 -2.94 -14.27
C ALA A 85 1.79 -3.60 -15.63
N THR A 86 0.83 -4.42 -16.05
CA THR A 86 0.64 -4.82 -17.45
C THR A 86 -0.61 -4.13 -17.99
N ASN A 87 -1.07 -4.52 -19.17
CA ASN A 87 -2.30 -3.96 -19.73
C ASN A 87 -3.50 -4.17 -18.82
N ASP A 88 -3.60 -5.26 -18.07
CA ASP A 88 -4.84 -5.72 -17.39
C ASP A 88 -4.68 -6.00 -15.89
N LYS A 89 -3.45 -5.98 -15.35
CA LYS A 89 -3.20 -6.23 -13.92
C LYS A 89 -2.09 -5.38 -13.34
N TYR A 90 -2.15 -5.25 -12.02
CA TYR A 90 -1.04 -4.84 -11.17
C TYR A 90 -0.40 -6.08 -10.54
N THR A 91 0.92 -6.13 -10.57
CA THR A 91 1.70 -7.17 -9.90
C THR A 91 2.47 -6.53 -8.75
N PHE A 92 2.13 -6.93 -7.53
CA PHE A 92 2.81 -6.60 -6.30
C PHE A 92 3.83 -7.67 -5.99
N ARG A 93 5.02 -7.30 -5.51
CA ARG A 93 6.01 -8.23 -4.96
C ARG A 93 6.53 -7.76 -3.62
N ILE A 94 6.72 -8.70 -2.70
CA ILE A 94 7.37 -8.52 -1.41
C ILE A 94 8.42 -9.63 -1.31
N ASP A 95 9.69 -9.25 -1.36
CA ASP A 95 10.82 -10.15 -1.58
C ASP A 95 10.56 -11.05 -2.80
N ASP A 96 10.58 -12.38 -2.63
CA ASP A 96 10.35 -13.35 -3.70
C ASP A 96 8.87 -13.67 -3.97
N ARG A 97 7.96 -13.14 -3.14
CA ARG A 97 6.52 -13.42 -3.24
C ARG A 97 5.83 -12.45 -4.18
N GLN A 98 4.82 -12.95 -4.90
CA GLN A 98 4.14 -12.20 -5.96
C GLN A 98 2.62 -12.32 -5.85
N TYR A 99 1.95 -11.18 -6.02
CA TYR A 99 0.49 -11.04 -5.94
C TYR A 99 -0.04 -10.23 -7.12
N ASN A 100 -1.25 -10.55 -7.59
CA ASN A 100 -1.87 -9.85 -8.71
C ASN A 100 -3.20 -9.24 -8.28
N MET A 101 -3.42 -7.98 -8.66
CA MET A 101 -4.71 -7.29 -8.54
C MET A 101 -5.17 -6.82 -9.91
N PRO A 102 -6.48 -6.70 -10.17
CA PRO A 102 -6.96 -6.21 -11.47
C PRO A 102 -6.63 -4.73 -11.68
N ARG A 103 -6.46 -4.36 -12.95
CA ARG A 103 -6.23 -2.98 -13.40
C ARG A 103 -7.46 -2.46 -14.13
N GLY A 104 -7.86 -1.21 -13.88
CA GLY A 104 -9.10 -0.64 -14.41
C GLY A 104 -9.09 -0.24 -15.89
N CYS A 105 -7.97 -0.44 -16.57
CA CYS A 105 -7.72 0.02 -17.93
C CYS A 105 -7.06 -1.11 -18.70
N SER A 106 -7.25 -1.17 -20.02
CA SER A 106 -6.64 -2.17 -20.92
C SER A 106 -5.58 -1.59 -21.87
N ALA A 107 -5.40 -0.27 -21.84
CA ALA A 107 -4.45 0.45 -22.66
C ALA A 107 -3.02 0.36 -22.10
N ALA A 108 -2.05 0.87 -22.87
CA ALA A 108 -0.67 0.98 -22.45
C ALA A 108 -0.54 1.60 -21.04
N VAL A 109 0.45 1.13 -20.30
CA VAL A 109 0.72 1.57 -18.93
C VAL A 109 1.14 3.04 -18.92
N THR A 110 0.37 3.88 -18.22
CA THR A 110 0.59 5.33 -18.14
C THR A 110 0.56 5.77 -16.68
N PHE A 111 1.73 5.78 -16.05
CA PHE A 111 1.89 6.28 -14.69
C PHE A 111 1.76 7.79 -14.68
N LYS A 112 0.82 8.32 -13.89
CA LYS A 112 0.56 9.75 -13.82
C LYS A 112 1.44 10.44 -12.78
N TYR A 113 1.45 9.93 -11.55
CA TYR A 113 2.27 10.44 -10.45
C TYR A 113 2.45 9.40 -9.35
N LEU A 114 3.48 9.59 -8.52
CA LEU A 114 3.75 8.76 -7.35
C LEU A 114 2.84 9.13 -6.17
N LEU A 115 2.52 8.12 -5.36
CA LEU A 115 1.73 8.25 -4.13
C LEU A 115 2.64 7.87 -2.95
N TYR A 116 2.54 8.64 -1.88
CA TYR A 116 3.40 8.57 -0.70
C TYR A 116 2.62 8.13 0.55
N PRO A 117 3.32 7.84 1.67
CA PRO A 117 2.67 7.39 2.88
C PRO A 117 1.61 8.35 3.39
N TYR A 118 0.52 7.78 3.88
CA TYR A 118 -0.57 8.53 4.49
C TYR A 118 -1.28 7.63 5.50
N PHE A 119 -1.28 8.05 6.77
CA PHE A 119 -2.14 7.47 7.79
C PHE A 119 -3.56 7.88 7.46
N GLY A 120 -4.44 6.92 7.23
CA GLY A 120 -5.75 7.19 6.65
C GLY A 120 -6.88 6.44 7.33
N GLY A 121 -8.09 6.73 6.87
CA GLY A 121 -9.31 6.48 7.63
C GLY A 121 -9.90 7.83 8.02
N ASP A 122 -10.67 7.85 9.10
CA ASP A 122 -11.32 9.05 9.62
C ASP A 122 -10.57 9.67 10.83
N GLU A 123 -9.39 9.13 11.16
CA GLU A 123 -8.58 9.56 12.30
C GLU A 123 -7.16 9.98 11.89
N LYS A 124 -6.56 10.86 12.70
CA LYS A 124 -5.13 11.16 12.62
C LYS A 124 -4.32 10.01 13.25
N ALA A 125 -3.05 9.90 12.86
CA ALA A 125 -2.14 9.00 13.55
C ALA A 125 -2.10 9.35 15.05
N PRO A 126 -2.15 8.35 15.96
CA PRO A 126 -2.17 8.59 17.41
C PRO A 126 -0.82 9.07 17.95
N HIS A 127 0.26 8.84 17.21
CA HIS A 127 1.62 9.30 17.47
C HIS A 127 2.42 9.37 16.17
N ASP A 128 3.67 9.83 16.24
CA ASP A 128 4.57 9.87 15.09
C ASP A 128 4.99 8.47 14.68
N ILE A 129 4.74 8.12 13.42
CA ILE A 129 5.08 6.81 12.85
C ILE A 129 6.16 6.99 11.79
N VAL A 130 7.27 6.28 11.95
CA VAL A 130 8.43 6.32 11.07
C VAL A 130 8.42 5.09 10.16
N ILE A 131 8.57 5.34 8.87
CA ILE A 131 8.70 4.30 7.85
C ILE A 131 9.84 4.71 6.93
N GLU A 132 10.87 3.88 6.84
CA GLU A 132 11.98 4.11 5.93
C GLU A 132 11.63 3.61 4.53
N LEU A 133 11.86 4.44 3.51
CA LEU A 133 11.57 4.14 2.12
C LEU A 133 12.79 4.44 1.24
N ASN A 134 13.62 3.43 0.99
CA ASN A 134 14.81 3.57 0.17
C ASN A 134 14.51 3.18 -1.29
N LYS A 135 15.08 3.92 -2.25
CA LYS A 135 15.01 3.53 -3.67
C LYS A 135 16.07 2.46 -3.93
N ILE A 136 15.66 1.34 -4.52
CA ILE A 136 16.54 0.24 -4.95
C ILE A 136 16.14 -0.25 -6.35
#